data_AF-A0A7J7JPX7-F1
#
_entry.id   AF-A0A7J7JPX7-F1
#
_cell.length_a   1.000
_cell.length_b   1.000
_cell.length_c   1.000
_cell.angle_alpha   90.00
_cell.angle_beta   90.00
_cell.angle_gamma   90.00
#
_symmetry.space_group_name_H-M   'P 1'
#
loop_
_entity.id
_entity.type
_entity.pdbx_description
1 polymer ?
#
loop_
_entity_poly.entity_id
_entity_poly.type
_entity_poly.pdbx_seq_one_letter_code
_entity_poly.pdbx_strand_id
1 'polypeptide(L)'
;MEGILDMSLSSRGDRPGTTLESHLVERISTEFNQLQFYVSKCKGLPLVDTVKPRINRITQVLQQNLEGMFTEGLTTSNDEMLTRCLRTYVTIDKIADAESLFRRVEVKPYMEEYINESYIRQKGGSFAMYSKILEFQKLKCDPLLAVIKPKSGQEPVKGYDFMVNAVWPEVVDLLETKAMSIFAAGNPENFYKEYTDGMEFLSSFELQCATIQSVERLRAHPSYGKFINKWSLPVYFQIRLQDIAGTMEKCFLTPWTANTENSVYSLSLSHTVQSCIEKCWRKGVFLPSLAHRFWKLTLQILARYRTWLSALCNGEVEIECVVDKPALPRPSSRVDMLKSTDGRASPQSRSESPSSVTEYRKPNSDELVQVVGDGYQLITSITSMLHTTIQPSIPVCDSQNAQLSSVLEESFSLIRDQLVSLQGLVAEETVGRVSALMKHVSDIPRLYRRTNKEVKCINIVETNFMI
;
A
#
# COMPACT_ATOMS: atom_id res chain seq x y z
N MET A 1 -32.14 41.78 33.38
CA MET A 1 -32.88 41.43 32.14
C MET A 1 -32.96 42.59 31.14
N GLU A 2 -33.04 43.85 31.56
CA GLU A 2 -33.02 45.01 30.63
C GLU A 2 -31.66 45.26 29.95
N GLY A 3 -30.54 44.94 30.61
CA GLY A 3 -29.20 45.13 30.01
C GLY A 3 -28.88 44.28 28.78
N ILE A 4 -29.65 43.21 28.51
CA ILE A 4 -29.47 42.37 27.30
C ILE A 4 -30.07 43.06 26.06
N LEU A 5 -31.07 43.92 26.24
CA LEU A 5 -31.72 44.66 25.15
C LEU A 5 -30.97 45.95 24.82
N ASP A 6 -30.28 46.55 25.79
CA ASP A 6 -29.59 47.83 25.65
C ASP A 6 -28.28 47.75 24.84
N MET A 7 -27.69 46.56 24.71
CA MET A 7 -26.50 46.31 23.88
C MET A 7 -26.75 46.47 22.37
N SER A 8 -28.02 46.46 21.93
CA SER A 8 -28.34 46.67 20.51
C SER A 8 -28.25 48.14 20.06
N LEU A 9 -28.05 49.09 21.00
CA LEU A 9 -28.16 50.53 20.74
C LEU A 9 -26.85 51.31 20.88
N SER A 10 -25.74 50.71 21.32
CA SER A 10 -24.49 51.43 21.60
C SER A 10 -23.38 51.25 20.53
N SER A 11 -23.72 51.14 19.24
CA SER A 11 -22.72 51.00 18.16
C SER A 11 -22.07 52.33 17.69
N ARG A 12 -22.16 53.42 18.45
CA ARG A 12 -21.55 54.70 18.06
C ARG A 12 -21.06 55.49 19.27
N GLY A 13 -19.75 55.50 19.51
CA GLY A 13 -19.12 56.49 20.38
C GLY A 13 -17.84 56.01 21.05
N ASP A 14 -16.75 56.72 20.75
CA ASP A 14 -15.36 56.59 21.20
C ASP A 14 -15.13 56.52 22.75
N ARG A 15 -14.19 55.65 23.18
CA ARG A 15 -13.47 55.54 24.50
C ARG A 15 -14.21 54.95 25.73
N PRO A 16 -13.49 54.63 26.83
CA PRO A 16 -12.54 53.53 27.11
C PRO A 16 -13.26 52.37 27.85
N GLY A 17 -13.65 51.30 27.13
CA GLY A 17 -14.67 50.35 27.60
C GLY A 17 -14.22 48.97 28.11
N THR A 18 -12.92 48.64 28.11
CA THR A 18 -12.48 47.24 28.22
C THR A 18 -12.78 46.54 29.55
N THR A 19 -12.90 47.26 30.68
CA THR A 19 -13.13 46.65 32.00
C THR A 19 -14.61 46.49 32.36
N LEU A 20 -15.46 47.44 31.97
CA LEU A 20 -16.90 47.41 32.27
C LEU A 20 -17.63 46.36 31.42
N GLU A 21 -17.25 46.22 30.16
CA GLU A 21 -17.77 45.17 29.28
C GLU A 21 -17.36 43.77 29.77
N SER A 22 -16.16 43.63 30.36
CA SER A 22 -15.66 42.35 30.90
C SER A 22 -16.54 41.83 32.04
N HIS A 23 -16.91 42.67 33.01
CA HIS A 23 -17.79 42.28 34.12
C HIS A 23 -19.22 42.01 33.67
N LEU A 24 -19.68 42.69 32.62
CA LEU A 24 -21.01 42.48 32.05
C LEU A 24 -21.13 41.10 31.40
N VAL A 25 -20.13 40.69 30.62
CA VAL A 25 -20.15 39.38 29.93
C VAL A 25 -20.07 38.22 30.93
N GLU A 26 -19.22 38.29 31.95
CA GLU A 26 -19.18 37.27 33.02
C GLU A 26 -20.51 37.17 33.76
N ARG A 27 -21.13 38.32 34.08
CA ARG A 27 -22.44 38.36 34.72
C ARG A 27 -23.55 37.84 33.80
N ILE A 28 -23.51 38.15 32.51
CA ILE A 28 -24.47 37.61 31.53
C ILE A 28 -24.32 36.09 31.44
N SER A 29 -23.09 35.56 31.49
CA SER A 29 -22.81 34.12 31.44
C SER A 29 -23.35 33.37 32.66
N THR A 30 -23.17 33.92 33.87
CA THR A 30 -23.67 33.30 35.10
C THR A 30 -25.20 33.35 35.18
N GLU A 31 -25.82 34.47 34.82
CA GLU A 31 -27.28 34.61 34.73
C GLU A 31 -27.87 33.67 33.67
N PHE A 32 -27.19 33.50 32.53
CA PHE A 32 -27.60 32.56 31.48
C PHE A 32 -27.56 31.11 31.97
N ASN A 33 -26.52 30.71 32.70
CA ASN A 33 -26.43 29.38 33.30
C ASN A 33 -27.51 29.13 34.34
N GLN A 34 -27.79 30.10 35.21
CA GLN A 34 -28.88 30.00 36.17
C GLN A 34 -30.22 29.83 35.46
N LEU A 35 -30.44 30.60 34.39
CA LEU A 35 -31.65 30.48 33.58
C LEU A 35 -31.78 29.08 32.96
N GLN A 36 -30.72 28.53 32.37
CA GLN A 36 -30.71 27.16 31.84
C GLN A 36 -30.97 26.12 32.93
N PHE A 37 -30.39 26.29 34.12
CA PHE A 37 -30.63 25.42 35.26
C PHE A 37 -32.10 25.42 35.68
N TYR A 38 -32.72 26.58 35.85
CA TYR A 38 -34.14 26.67 36.21
C TYR A 38 -35.05 26.09 35.12
N VAL A 39 -34.75 26.30 33.84
CA VAL A 39 -35.48 25.67 32.72
C VAL A 39 -35.37 24.14 32.78
N SER A 40 -34.19 23.62 33.11
CA SER A 40 -33.96 22.18 33.21
C SER A 40 -34.73 21.54 34.37
N LYS A 41 -34.86 22.24 35.51
CA LYS A 41 -35.58 21.79 36.71
C LYS A 41 -37.09 21.87 36.58
N CYS A 42 -37.59 22.82 35.79
CA CYS A 42 -39.03 23.06 35.61
C CYS A 42 -39.62 22.34 34.38
N LYS A 43 -38.92 21.35 33.80
CA LYS A 43 -39.41 20.55 32.65
C LYS A 43 -40.78 19.93 32.96
N GLY A 44 -41.78 20.23 32.13
CA GLY A 44 -43.14 19.67 32.23
C GLY A 44 -44.20 20.63 32.77
N LEU A 45 -43.84 21.84 33.21
CA LEU A 45 -44.81 22.87 33.59
C LEU A 45 -45.25 23.71 32.37
N PRO A 46 -46.56 23.98 32.19
CA PRO A 46 -47.06 24.77 31.05
C PRO A 46 -46.51 26.20 31.01
N LEU A 47 -46.09 26.75 32.15
CA LEU A 47 -45.43 28.06 32.24
C LEU A 47 -44.07 28.07 31.51
N VAL A 48 -43.32 26.96 31.53
CA VAL A 48 -42.02 26.87 30.85
C VAL A 48 -42.21 26.86 29.34
N ASP A 49 -43.28 26.26 28.84
CA ASP A 49 -43.60 26.28 27.41
C ASP A 49 -43.96 27.69 26.91
N THR A 50 -44.58 28.51 27.76
CA THR A 50 -44.85 29.93 27.46
C THR A 50 -43.57 30.78 27.45
N VAL A 51 -42.58 30.48 28.29
CA VAL A 51 -41.35 31.30 28.44
C VAL A 51 -40.20 30.82 27.54
N LYS A 52 -40.20 29.55 27.10
CA LYS A 52 -39.21 28.95 26.17
C LYS A 52 -38.89 29.84 24.95
N PRO A 53 -39.85 30.44 24.23
CA PRO A 53 -39.55 31.25 23.05
C PRO A 53 -38.70 32.49 23.38
N ARG A 54 -38.96 33.13 24.53
CA ARG A 54 -38.18 34.28 25.00
C ARG A 54 -36.75 33.87 25.36
N ILE A 55 -36.60 32.72 26.00
CA ILE A 55 -35.28 32.17 26.36
C ILE A 55 -34.50 31.83 25.10
N ASN A 56 -35.10 31.17 24.12
CA ASN A 56 -34.47 30.87 22.83
C ASN A 56 -33.99 32.14 22.12
N ARG A 57 -34.80 33.21 22.12
CA ARG A 57 -34.40 34.49 21.55
C ARG A 57 -33.19 35.10 22.27
N ILE A 58 -33.15 35.04 23.60
CA ILE A 58 -32.00 35.50 24.39
C ILE A 58 -30.77 34.65 24.09
N THR A 59 -30.90 33.33 24.02
CA THR A 59 -29.82 32.42 23.64
C THR A 59 -29.27 32.76 22.26
N GLN A 60 -30.14 33.03 21.29
CA GLN A 60 -29.74 33.38 19.93
C GLN A 60 -28.99 34.71 19.87
N VAL A 61 -29.47 35.75 20.57
CA VAL A 61 -28.78 37.05 20.64
C VAL A 61 -27.41 36.91 21.32
N LEU A 62 -27.34 36.15 22.42
CA LEU A 62 -26.08 35.88 23.10
C LEU A 62 -25.10 35.14 22.18
N GLN A 63 -25.55 34.09 21.48
CA GLN A 63 -24.73 33.38 20.51
C GLN A 63 -24.25 34.31 19.38
N GLN A 64 -25.13 35.11 18.77
CA GLN A 64 -24.74 36.04 17.70
C GLN A 64 -23.69 37.05 18.16
N ASN A 65 -23.83 37.60 19.38
CA ASN A 65 -22.84 38.51 19.93
C ASN A 65 -21.49 37.81 20.18
N LEU A 66 -21.51 36.59 20.72
CA LEU A 66 -20.29 35.81 20.94
C LEU A 66 -19.63 35.38 19.62
N GLU A 67 -20.41 35.03 18.60
CA GLU A 67 -19.91 34.75 17.26
C GLU A 67 -19.23 35.99 16.66
N GLY A 68 -19.84 37.16 16.81
CA GLY A 68 -19.27 38.45 16.39
C GLY A 68 -17.95 38.76 17.10
N MET A 69 -17.93 38.70 18.43
CA MET A 69 -16.73 38.90 19.24
C MET A 69 -15.61 37.92 18.88
N PHE A 70 -15.95 36.65 18.64
CA PHE A 70 -14.96 35.64 18.26
C PHE A 70 -14.34 35.96 16.90
N THR A 71 -15.17 36.30 15.91
CA THR A 71 -14.73 36.61 14.54
C THR A 71 -13.90 37.88 14.49
N GLU A 72 -14.32 38.92 15.21
CA GLU A 72 -13.55 40.15 15.34
C GLU A 72 -12.21 39.90 16.04
N GLY A 73 -12.21 39.02 17.06
CA GLY A 73 -11.00 38.66 17.81
C GLY A 73 -9.98 37.92 16.97
N LEU A 74 -10.45 37.04 16.09
CA LEU A 74 -9.62 36.33 15.12
C LEU A 74 -9.06 37.27 14.04
N THR A 75 -9.84 38.26 13.60
CA THR A 75 -9.43 39.20 12.55
C THR A 75 -8.41 40.22 13.07
N THR A 76 -8.63 40.71 14.29
CA THR A 76 -7.78 41.73 14.93
C THR A 76 -6.62 41.14 15.73
N SER A 77 -6.54 39.81 15.86
CA SER A 77 -5.58 39.10 16.74
C SER A 77 -5.55 39.66 18.16
N ASN A 78 -6.73 40.01 18.70
CA ASN A 78 -6.86 40.57 20.05
C ASN A 78 -7.01 39.44 21.09
N ASP A 79 -5.89 39.06 21.70
CA ASP A 79 -5.81 37.99 22.70
C ASP A 79 -6.76 38.21 23.89
N GLU A 80 -6.94 39.45 24.37
CA GLU A 80 -7.85 39.73 25.49
C GLU A 80 -9.31 39.46 25.12
N MET A 81 -9.72 39.88 23.92
CA MET A 81 -11.08 39.68 23.45
C MET A 81 -11.37 38.19 23.18
N LEU A 82 -10.41 37.48 22.58
CA LEU A 82 -10.49 36.03 22.40
C LEU A 82 -10.55 35.29 23.74
N THR A 83 -9.74 35.69 24.72
CA THR A 83 -9.76 35.11 26.07
C THR A 83 -11.13 35.26 26.71
N ARG A 84 -11.70 36.47 26.66
CA ARG A 84 -13.04 36.75 27.21
C ARG A 84 -14.12 35.95 26.51
N CYS A 85 -14.08 35.91 25.18
CA CYS A 85 -15.02 35.16 24.36
C CYS A 85 -14.97 33.65 24.70
N LEU A 86 -13.78 33.05 24.70
CA LEU A 86 -13.61 31.62 24.98
C LEU A 86 -13.98 31.23 26.42
N ARG A 87 -13.68 32.08 27.41
CA ARG A 87 -14.14 31.87 28.80
C ARG A 87 -15.65 31.92 28.93
N THR A 88 -16.29 32.80 28.17
CA THR A 88 -17.75 32.89 28.12
C THR A 88 -18.35 31.63 27.54
N TYR A 89 -17.81 31.13 26.42
CA TYR A 89 -18.22 29.85 25.83
C TYR A 89 -18.04 28.65 26.76
N VAL A 90 -16.96 28.62 27.56
CA VAL A 90 -16.77 27.60 28.61
C VAL A 90 -17.82 27.73 29.69
N THR A 91 -18.08 28.96 30.15
CA THR A 91 -19.06 29.22 31.21
C THR A 91 -20.44 28.74 30.79
N ILE A 92 -20.88 29.06 29.56
CA ILE A 92 -22.20 28.65 29.05
C ILE A 92 -22.27 27.20 28.55
N ASP A 93 -21.22 26.39 28.75
CA ASP A 93 -21.08 24.99 28.33
C ASP A 93 -21.32 24.77 26.81
N LYS A 94 -20.81 25.70 25.98
CA LYS A 94 -20.92 25.66 24.51
C LYS A 94 -19.57 25.68 23.81
N ILE A 95 -18.65 24.86 24.33
CA ILE A 95 -17.30 24.69 23.78
C ILE A 95 -17.37 24.22 22.31
N ALA A 96 -18.23 23.23 22.03
CA ALA A 96 -18.40 22.67 20.68
C ALA A 96 -18.93 23.69 19.66
N ASP A 97 -19.77 24.63 20.09
CA ASP A 97 -20.28 25.69 19.20
C ASP A 97 -19.14 26.61 18.76
N ALA A 98 -18.22 26.96 19.66
CA ALA A 98 -17.06 27.78 19.34
C ALA A 98 -16.07 27.06 18.41
N GLU A 99 -15.84 25.75 18.62
CA GLU A 99 -15.02 24.93 17.72
C GLU A 99 -15.66 24.81 16.33
N SER A 100 -16.98 24.60 16.26
CA SER A 100 -17.73 24.58 15.00
C SER A 100 -17.74 25.94 14.30
N LEU A 101 -17.77 27.04 15.06
CA LEU A 101 -17.68 28.39 14.51
C LEU A 101 -16.32 28.62 13.88
N PHE A 102 -15.23 28.29 14.59
CA PHE A 102 -13.86 28.38 14.05
C PHE A 102 -13.71 27.54 12.78
N ARG A 103 -14.23 26.31 12.80
CA ARG A 103 -14.27 25.43 11.64
C ARG A 103 -14.95 26.08 10.44
N ARG A 104 -16.10 26.72 10.65
CA ARG A 104 -16.91 27.33 9.58
C ARG A 104 -16.32 28.63 9.03
N VAL A 105 -15.79 29.49 9.90
CA VAL A 105 -15.42 30.88 9.55
C VAL A 105 -13.98 30.99 9.08
N GLU A 106 -13.04 30.26 9.68
CA GLU A 106 -11.61 30.36 9.34
C GLU A 106 -11.09 29.10 8.63
N VAL A 107 -11.34 27.92 9.20
CA VAL A 107 -10.73 26.67 8.69
C VAL A 107 -11.26 26.34 7.31
N LYS A 108 -12.58 26.24 7.15
CA LYS A 108 -13.21 25.84 5.88
C LYS A 108 -12.78 26.71 4.69
N PRO A 109 -12.91 28.06 4.71
CA PRO A 109 -12.55 28.86 3.54
C PRO A 109 -11.07 28.74 3.18
N TYR A 110 -10.18 28.69 4.17
CA TYR A 110 -8.75 28.47 3.92
C TYR A 110 -8.49 27.09 3.31
N MET A 111 -9.06 26.03 3.90
CA MET A 111 -8.85 24.67 3.43
C MET A 111 -9.45 24.44 2.05
N GLU A 112 -10.58 25.06 1.71
CA GLU A 112 -11.19 24.96 0.37
C GLU A 112 -10.34 25.59 -0.74
N GLU A 113 -9.53 26.60 -0.41
CA GLU A 113 -8.60 27.25 -1.34
C GLU A 113 -7.48 26.28 -1.80
N TYR A 114 -7.01 25.42 -0.89
CA TYR A 114 -5.86 24.53 -1.14
C TYR A 114 -6.25 23.06 -1.38
N ILE A 115 -7.33 22.58 -0.78
CA ILE A 115 -7.83 21.20 -0.91
C ILE A 115 -8.79 21.13 -2.10
N ASN A 116 -8.21 21.07 -3.30
CA ASN A 116 -8.94 20.84 -4.54
C ASN A 116 -8.06 20.17 -5.59
N GLU A 117 -8.68 19.43 -6.51
CA GLU A 117 -7.92 18.69 -7.56
C GLU A 117 -7.09 19.61 -8.46
N SER A 118 -7.56 20.83 -8.72
CA SER A 118 -6.83 21.81 -9.55
C SER A 118 -5.49 22.21 -8.95
N TYR A 119 -5.45 22.44 -7.63
CA TYR A 119 -4.24 22.82 -6.91
C TYR A 119 -3.23 21.66 -6.88
N ILE A 120 -3.72 20.46 -6.59
CA ILE A 120 -2.90 19.23 -6.58
C ILE A 120 -2.24 19.02 -7.96
N ARG A 121 -2.98 19.22 -9.05
CA ARG A 121 -2.46 19.07 -10.42
C ARG A 121 -1.46 20.15 -10.82
N GLN A 122 -1.66 21.41 -10.42
CA GLN A 122 -0.81 22.53 -10.84
C GLN A 122 0.49 22.66 -10.05
N LYS A 123 0.48 22.36 -8.74
CA LYS A 123 1.57 22.72 -7.82
C LYS A 123 2.46 21.56 -7.38
N GLY A 124 2.34 20.39 -8.03
CA GLY A 124 3.30 19.29 -7.86
C GLY A 124 2.87 18.16 -6.92
N GLY A 125 1.56 17.96 -6.71
CA GLY A 125 1.00 16.82 -5.96
C GLY A 125 0.44 17.18 -4.58
N SER A 126 0.02 16.15 -3.83
CA SER A 126 -0.60 16.29 -2.51
C SER A 126 0.33 16.83 -1.44
N PHE A 127 1.65 16.60 -1.54
CA PHE A 127 2.64 17.16 -0.62
C PHE A 127 2.55 18.69 -0.46
N ALA A 128 2.36 19.42 -1.57
CA ALA A 128 2.24 20.88 -1.54
C ALA A 128 0.95 21.34 -0.85
N MET A 129 -0.15 20.58 -1.02
CA MET A 129 -1.41 20.81 -0.31
C MET A 129 -1.23 20.53 1.19
N TYR A 130 -0.64 19.40 1.57
CA TYR A 130 -0.34 19.07 2.97
C TYR A 130 0.53 20.11 3.65
N SER A 131 1.54 20.63 2.94
CA SER A 131 2.39 21.71 3.45
C SER A 131 1.58 22.97 3.78
N LYS A 132 0.60 23.35 2.95
CA LYS A 132 -0.29 24.49 3.25
C LYS A 132 -1.22 24.24 4.43
N ILE A 133 -1.72 23.02 4.58
CA ILE A 133 -2.50 22.64 5.76
C ILE A 133 -1.66 22.77 7.04
N LEU A 134 -0.39 22.35 7.02
CA LEU A 134 0.53 22.49 8.14
C LEU A 134 0.96 23.95 8.40
N GLU A 135 1.00 24.79 7.36
CA GLU A 135 1.23 26.24 7.50
C GLU A 135 0.05 26.94 8.18
N PHE A 136 -1.19 26.53 7.88
CA PHE A 136 -2.40 27.10 8.49
C PHE A 136 -2.33 27.11 10.01
N GLN A 137 -1.84 26.00 10.59
CA GLN A 137 -1.72 25.89 12.03
C GLN A 137 -0.89 27.03 12.63
N LYS A 138 0.28 27.30 12.04
CA LYS A 138 1.17 28.37 12.52
C LYS A 138 0.54 29.75 12.36
N LEU A 139 -0.21 29.95 11.28
CA LEU A 139 -0.80 31.25 10.95
C LEU A 139 -2.02 31.59 11.80
N LYS A 140 -2.88 30.60 12.07
CA LYS A 140 -4.24 30.84 12.61
C LYS A 140 -4.54 30.11 13.91
N CYS A 141 -3.86 28.99 14.20
CA CYS A 141 -4.08 28.25 15.45
C CYS A 141 -3.14 28.70 16.57
N ASP A 142 -1.93 29.16 16.28
CA ASP A 142 -0.98 29.65 17.31
C ASP A 142 -1.54 30.78 18.18
N PRO A 143 -2.25 31.79 17.65
CA PRO A 143 -2.90 32.83 18.47
C PRO A 143 -3.95 32.24 19.43
N LEU A 144 -4.76 31.29 18.97
CA LEU A 144 -5.74 30.61 19.82
C LEU A 144 -5.06 29.74 20.88
N LEU A 145 -3.98 29.05 20.53
CA LEU A 145 -3.18 28.26 21.47
C LEU A 145 -2.52 29.15 22.53
N ALA A 146 -2.09 30.35 22.18
CA ALA A 146 -1.57 31.34 23.13
C ALA A 146 -2.63 31.78 24.14
N VAL A 147 -3.90 31.85 23.74
CA VAL A 147 -5.03 32.17 24.64
C VAL A 147 -5.43 30.98 25.53
N ILE A 148 -5.38 29.76 24.99
CA ILE A 148 -5.71 28.52 25.73
C ILE A 148 -4.62 28.19 26.77
N LYS A 149 -3.36 28.42 26.40
CA LYS A 149 -2.17 28.22 27.25
C LYS A 149 -1.31 29.49 27.27
N PRO A 150 -1.71 30.52 28.02
CA PRO A 150 -0.92 31.74 28.13
C PRO A 150 0.45 31.43 28.73
N LYS A 151 1.50 32.02 28.15
CA LYS A 151 2.89 31.96 28.66
C LYS A 151 3.07 32.84 29.91
N SER A 152 2.17 33.79 30.11
CA SER A 152 2.06 34.66 31.28
C SER A 152 1.14 34.03 32.32
N GLY A 153 1.30 34.36 33.61
CA GLY A 153 0.56 33.80 34.76
C GLY A 153 -0.95 34.06 34.80
N GLN A 154 -1.59 34.29 33.64
CA GLN A 154 -3.04 34.28 33.47
C GLN A 154 -3.58 32.85 33.51
N GLU A 155 -4.82 32.69 33.98
CA GLU A 155 -5.45 31.38 34.09
C GLU A 155 -5.79 30.81 32.71
N PRO A 156 -5.31 29.60 32.36
CA PRO A 156 -5.52 28.99 31.05
C PRO A 156 -6.99 28.64 30.83
N VAL A 157 -7.49 28.87 29.61
CA VAL A 157 -8.85 28.47 29.23
C VAL A 157 -8.85 27.00 28.87
N LYS A 158 -9.26 26.14 29.82
CA LYS A 158 -9.29 24.68 29.65
C LYS A 158 -10.54 24.25 28.88
N GLY A 159 -10.42 23.17 28.10
CA GLY A 159 -11.55 22.45 27.50
C GLY A 159 -11.57 22.41 25.96
N TYR A 160 -10.80 23.28 25.29
CA TYR A 160 -10.77 23.34 23.83
C TYR A 160 -9.70 22.43 23.22
N ASP A 161 -10.04 21.85 22.07
CA ASP A 161 -9.12 21.16 21.17
C ASP A 161 -9.46 21.50 19.71
N PHE A 162 -9.25 22.77 19.32
CA PHE A 162 -9.54 23.26 17.97
C PHE A 162 -8.81 22.46 16.88
N MET A 163 -7.63 21.92 17.17
CA MET A 163 -6.90 21.09 16.21
C MET A 163 -7.66 19.79 15.89
N VAL A 164 -8.13 19.10 16.93
CA VAL A 164 -8.79 17.80 16.79
C VAL A 164 -10.26 17.94 16.36
N ASN A 165 -10.97 18.93 16.89
CA ASN A 165 -12.42 19.04 16.73
C ASN A 165 -12.85 20.00 15.61
N ALA A 166 -11.98 20.95 15.21
CA ALA A 166 -12.30 21.91 14.15
C ALA A 166 -11.45 21.71 12.89
N VAL A 167 -10.12 21.65 13.02
CA VAL A 167 -9.20 21.59 11.87
C VAL A 167 -9.23 20.21 11.21
N TRP A 168 -8.92 19.15 11.97
CA TRP A 168 -8.83 17.80 11.43
C TRP A 168 -10.11 17.31 10.73
N PRO A 169 -11.32 17.49 11.29
CA PRO A 169 -12.53 17.00 10.66
C PRO A 169 -12.84 17.72 9.34
N GLU A 170 -12.54 19.01 9.23
CA GLU A 170 -12.72 19.76 7.98
C GLU A 170 -11.72 19.31 6.90
N VAL A 171 -10.45 19.09 7.27
CA VAL A 171 -9.45 18.56 6.35
C VAL A 171 -9.90 17.23 5.78
N VAL A 172 -10.32 16.29 6.63
CA VAL A 172 -10.77 14.97 6.19
C VAL A 172 -12.02 15.06 5.29
N ASP A 173 -13.02 15.85 5.68
CA ASP A 173 -14.24 16.01 4.88
C ASP A 173 -13.94 16.64 3.51
N LEU A 174 -13.01 17.59 3.41
CA LEU A 174 -12.59 18.18 2.14
C LEU A 174 -11.74 17.23 1.29
N LEU A 175 -10.86 16.43 1.91
CA LEU A 175 -10.12 15.39 1.18
C LEU A 175 -11.08 14.36 0.57
N GLU A 176 -12.12 13.98 1.31
CA GLU A 176 -13.13 13.03 0.82
C GLU A 176 -14.04 13.60 -0.28
N THR A 177 -14.30 14.91 -0.28
CA THR A 177 -15.25 15.52 -1.23
C THR A 177 -14.58 16.15 -2.45
N LYS A 178 -13.38 16.73 -2.29
CA LYS A 178 -12.69 17.51 -3.32
C LYS A 178 -11.36 16.92 -3.78
N ALA A 179 -10.84 15.88 -3.11
CA ALA A 179 -9.56 15.27 -3.45
C ALA A 179 -9.61 13.73 -3.49
N MET A 180 -10.74 13.15 -3.90
CA MET A 180 -10.92 11.69 -3.94
C MET A 180 -9.85 10.96 -4.77
N SER A 181 -9.29 11.62 -5.79
CA SER A 181 -8.27 11.05 -6.66
C SER A 181 -7.01 10.60 -5.93
N ILE A 182 -6.67 11.20 -4.77
CA ILE A 182 -5.46 10.84 -4.01
C ILE A 182 -5.54 9.42 -3.44
N PHE A 183 -6.76 8.92 -3.19
CA PHE A 183 -7.01 7.60 -2.62
C PHE A 183 -7.14 6.50 -3.68
N ALA A 184 -6.99 6.83 -4.97
CA ALA A 184 -7.20 5.89 -6.07
C ALA A 184 -6.07 4.86 -6.14
N ALA A 185 -6.40 3.59 -5.91
CA ALA A 185 -5.44 2.48 -5.97
C ALA A 185 -5.12 1.98 -7.39
N GLY A 186 -5.77 2.52 -8.43
CA GLY A 186 -5.63 2.02 -9.81
C GLY A 186 -4.23 2.13 -10.38
N ASN A 187 -3.47 3.18 -10.02
CA ASN A 187 -2.04 3.27 -10.33
C ASN A 187 -1.25 3.03 -9.04
N PRO A 188 -0.51 1.91 -8.92
CA PRO A 188 0.16 1.57 -7.68
C PRO A 188 1.38 2.45 -7.40
N GLU A 189 2.04 3.05 -8.40
CA GLU A 189 3.13 4.00 -8.15
C GLU A 189 2.61 5.32 -7.58
N ASN A 190 1.52 5.82 -8.16
CA ASN A 190 0.87 7.01 -7.64
C ASN A 190 0.30 6.76 -6.24
N PHE A 191 -0.40 5.63 -6.04
CA PHE A 191 -0.93 5.27 -4.73
C PHE A 191 0.16 5.18 -3.66
N TYR A 192 1.32 4.58 -3.98
CA TYR A 192 2.45 4.55 -3.05
C TYR A 192 2.86 5.96 -2.64
N LYS A 193 3.06 6.86 -3.60
CA LYS A 193 3.48 8.24 -3.34
C LYS A 193 2.44 8.98 -2.48
N GLU A 194 1.18 8.98 -2.89
CA GLU A 194 0.10 9.66 -2.19
C GLU A 194 -0.12 9.12 -0.78
N TYR A 195 0.00 7.79 -0.60
CA TYR A 195 -0.07 7.15 0.72
C TYR A 195 1.10 7.58 1.61
N THR A 196 2.34 7.54 1.10
CA THR A 196 3.52 7.97 1.86
C THR A 196 3.42 9.44 2.26
N ASP A 197 3.08 10.33 1.32
CA ASP A 197 2.89 11.75 1.58
C ASP A 197 1.77 11.98 2.62
N GLY A 198 0.68 11.22 2.54
CA GLY A 198 -0.43 11.27 3.50
C GLY A 198 -0.07 10.79 4.90
N MET A 199 0.76 9.74 5.02
CA MET A 199 1.24 9.24 6.33
C MET A 199 2.30 10.16 6.95
N GLU A 200 3.16 10.78 6.14
CA GLU A 200 4.12 11.80 6.58
C GLU A 200 3.39 13.06 7.06
N PHE A 201 2.37 13.50 6.31
CA PHE A 201 1.48 14.58 6.72
C PHE A 201 0.81 14.27 8.06
N LEU A 202 0.25 13.07 8.22
CA LEU A 202 -0.40 12.66 9.47
C LEU A 202 0.57 12.68 10.64
N SER A 203 1.78 12.16 10.45
CA SER A 203 2.84 12.18 11.47
C SER A 203 3.25 13.61 11.84
N SER A 204 3.34 14.49 10.85
CA SER A 204 3.65 15.91 11.04
C SER A 204 2.52 16.63 11.77
N PHE A 205 1.27 16.32 11.46
CA PHE A 205 0.10 16.90 12.12
C PHE A 205 0.01 16.44 13.59
N GLU A 206 0.30 15.16 13.87
CA GLU A 206 0.41 14.65 15.24
C GLU A 206 1.51 15.35 16.03
N LEU A 207 2.67 15.61 15.41
CA LEU A 207 3.78 16.34 16.05
C LEU A 207 3.41 17.78 16.40
N GLN A 208 2.53 18.40 15.60
CA GLN A 208 2.07 19.75 15.86
C GLN A 208 0.94 19.81 16.91
N CYS A 209 0.40 18.68 17.37
CA CYS A 209 -0.57 18.68 18.46
C CYS A 209 0.09 19.10 19.78
N ALA A 210 -0.57 20.00 20.52
CA ALA A 210 0.03 20.67 21.68
C ALA A 210 0.29 19.77 22.91
N THR A 211 -0.29 18.56 22.97
CA THR A 211 -0.11 17.58 24.07
C THR A 211 -0.28 16.14 23.57
N ILE A 212 0.32 15.18 24.29
CA ILE A 212 0.12 13.74 24.06
C ILE A 212 -1.37 13.37 24.15
N GLN A 213 -2.10 13.95 25.10
CA GLN A 213 -3.54 13.73 25.26
C GLN A 213 -4.35 14.21 24.05
N SER A 214 -3.92 15.29 23.38
CA SER A 214 -4.55 15.75 22.15
C SER A 214 -4.29 14.77 21.00
N VAL A 215 -3.08 14.20 20.91
CA VAL A 215 -2.78 13.12 19.95
C VAL A 215 -3.63 11.87 20.20
N GLU A 216 -3.80 11.46 21.46
CA GLU A 216 -4.67 10.32 21.81
C GLU A 216 -6.13 10.58 21.40
N ARG A 217 -6.64 11.80 21.64
CA ARG A 217 -7.98 12.20 21.18
C ARG A 217 -8.08 12.24 19.67
N LEU A 218 -7.05 12.74 18.97
CA LEU A 218 -6.99 12.76 17.50
C LEU A 218 -7.14 11.34 16.95
N ARG A 219 -6.36 10.39 17.47
CA ARG A 219 -6.40 8.98 17.06
C ARG A 219 -7.73 8.30 17.39
N ALA A 220 -8.38 8.71 18.48
CA ALA A 220 -9.71 8.25 18.85
C ALA A 220 -10.84 8.94 18.06
N HIS A 221 -10.56 10.05 17.38
CA HIS A 221 -11.58 10.83 16.69
C HIS A 221 -12.12 10.08 15.46
N PRO A 222 -13.45 10.07 15.21
CA PRO A 222 -14.04 9.35 14.08
C PRO A 222 -13.44 9.72 12.71
N SER A 223 -13.13 11.00 12.49
CA SER A 223 -12.52 11.47 11.23
C SER A 223 -11.10 10.92 11.01
N TYR A 224 -10.35 10.59 12.07
CA TYR A 224 -9.06 9.93 11.92
C TYR A 224 -9.24 8.52 11.35
N GLY A 225 -10.18 7.76 11.93
CA GLY A 225 -10.56 6.45 11.41
C GLY A 225 -11.06 6.52 9.97
N LYS A 226 -11.86 7.55 9.62
CA LYS A 226 -12.28 7.77 8.22
C LYS A 226 -11.08 7.93 7.29
N PHE A 227 -10.14 8.83 7.59
CA PHE A 227 -8.95 9.07 6.78
C PHE A 227 -8.14 7.78 6.57
N ILE A 228 -7.86 7.03 7.63
CA ILE A 228 -7.10 5.78 7.54
C ILE A 228 -7.84 4.73 6.70
N ASN A 229 -9.15 4.57 6.91
CA ASN A 229 -9.95 3.55 6.22
C ASN A 229 -10.18 3.84 4.73
N LYS A 230 -9.96 5.08 4.26
CA LYS A 230 -10.05 5.41 2.83
C LYS A 230 -8.90 4.82 2.03
N TRP A 231 -7.76 4.57 2.66
CA TRP A 231 -6.63 3.94 1.99
C TRP A 231 -6.91 2.46 1.77
N SER A 232 -7.21 2.09 0.52
CA SER A 232 -7.51 0.71 0.13
C SER A 232 -6.24 -0.14 -0.02
N LEU A 233 -5.50 -0.29 1.08
CA LEU A 233 -4.28 -1.09 1.16
C LEU A 233 -4.43 -2.53 0.61
N PRO A 234 -5.57 -3.24 0.81
CA PRO A 234 -5.75 -4.56 0.21
C PRO A 234 -5.75 -4.54 -1.33
N VAL A 235 -6.34 -3.51 -1.95
CA VAL A 235 -6.39 -3.37 -3.42
C VAL A 235 -5.00 -3.06 -3.96
N TYR A 236 -4.29 -2.14 -3.33
CA TYR A 236 -2.89 -1.85 -3.65
C TYR A 236 -2.03 -3.11 -3.60
N PHE A 237 -2.12 -3.87 -2.51
CA PHE A 237 -1.37 -5.12 -2.36
C PHE A 237 -1.75 -6.14 -3.42
N GLN A 238 -3.04 -6.26 -3.77
CA GLN A 238 -3.51 -7.19 -4.80
C GLN A 238 -2.90 -6.89 -6.18
N ILE A 239 -2.82 -5.61 -6.56
CA ILE A 239 -2.19 -5.18 -7.82
C ILE A 239 -0.69 -5.50 -7.81
N ARG A 240 0.01 -5.20 -6.71
CA ARG A 240 1.44 -5.52 -6.56
C ARG A 240 1.70 -7.02 -6.53
N LEU A 241 0.82 -7.80 -5.91
CA LEU A 241 0.89 -9.26 -5.89
C LEU A 241 0.77 -9.81 -7.31
N GLN A 242 -0.20 -9.35 -8.09
CA GLN A 242 -0.40 -9.82 -9.46
C GLN A 242 0.77 -9.44 -10.39
N ASP A 243 1.35 -8.25 -10.21
CA ASP A 243 2.53 -7.80 -10.95
C ASP A 243 3.75 -8.69 -10.65
N ILE A 244 4.05 -8.90 -9.36
CA ILE A 244 5.21 -9.68 -8.91
C ILE A 244 5.03 -11.18 -9.21
N ALA A 245 3.95 -11.78 -8.71
CA ALA A 245 3.70 -13.21 -8.90
C ALA A 245 3.41 -13.55 -10.37
N GLY A 246 2.73 -12.67 -11.10
CA GLY A 246 2.46 -12.87 -12.53
C GLY A 246 3.73 -12.85 -13.38
N THR A 247 4.71 -12.00 -13.02
CA THR A 247 6.04 -12.01 -13.67
C THR A 247 6.75 -13.34 -13.42
N MET A 248 6.69 -13.83 -12.17
CA MET A 248 7.32 -15.09 -11.78
C MET A 248 6.68 -16.31 -12.48
N GLU A 249 5.34 -16.43 -12.47
CA GLU A 249 4.64 -17.56 -13.10
C GLU A 249 4.87 -17.63 -14.61
N LYS A 250 4.95 -16.48 -15.30
CA LYS A 250 5.34 -16.45 -16.73
C LYS A 250 6.73 -17.04 -16.96
N CYS A 251 7.67 -16.78 -16.05
CA CYS A 251 9.03 -17.31 -16.18
C CYS A 251 9.08 -18.82 -15.94
N PHE A 252 8.23 -19.35 -15.06
CA PHE A 252 8.10 -20.80 -14.82
C PHE A 252 7.60 -21.58 -16.05
N LEU A 253 6.93 -20.94 -17.02
CA LEU A 253 6.54 -21.58 -18.29
C LEU A 253 7.75 -21.84 -19.20
N THR A 254 8.82 -21.04 -19.08
CA THR A 254 10.05 -21.16 -19.89
C THR A 254 11.30 -21.22 -19.00
N PRO A 255 11.44 -22.26 -18.16
CA PRO A 255 12.42 -22.28 -17.07
C PRO A 255 13.88 -22.39 -17.56
N TRP A 256 14.10 -22.89 -18.77
CA TRP A 256 15.41 -23.15 -19.36
C TRP A 256 15.99 -21.99 -20.16
N THR A 257 15.39 -20.81 -20.07
CA THR A 257 15.87 -19.63 -20.81
C THR A 257 17.18 -19.16 -20.20
N ALA A 258 18.25 -19.20 -20.99
CA ALA A 258 19.56 -18.67 -20.59
C ALA A 258 19.46 -17.18 -20.30
N ASN A 259 20.16 -16.71 -19.28
CA ASN A 259 20.14 -15.29 -18.97
C ASN A 259 20.98 -14.50 -19.99
N THR A 260 20.39 -13.49 -20.59
CA THR A 260 21.05 -12.56 -21.52
C THR A 260 21.51 -11.27 -20.84
N GLU A 261 21.10 -11.04 -19.59
CA GLU A 261 21.51 -9.90 -18.78
C GLU A 261 22.82 -10.20 -18.04
N ASN A 262 23.66 -9.18 -17.77
CA ASN A 262 24.89 -9.28 -16.96
C ASN A 262 24.57 -9.64 -15.49
N SER A 263 24.09 -10.85 -15.26
CA SER A 263 23.65 -11.34 -13.96
C SER A 263 24.60 -12.43 -13.46
N VAL A 264 24.58 -12.64 -12.14
CA VAL A 264 25.33 -13.72 -11.48
C VAL A 264 24.69 -15.10 -11.73
N TYR A 265 23.48 -15.15 -12.27
CA TYR A 265 22.71 -16.36 -12.57
C TYR A 265 22.86 -16.82 -14.01
N SER A 266 22.87 -18.13 -14.17
CA SER A 266 22.87 -18.81 -15.47
C SER A 266 21.49 -18.82 -16.10
N LEU A 267 20.44 -19.02 -15.30
CA LEU A 267 19.05 -19.10 -15.76
C LEU A 267 18.27 -17.82 -15.45
N SER A 268 17.43 -17.42 -16.41
CA SER A 268 16.51 -16.29 -16.24
C SER A 268 15.50 -16.52 -15.11
N LEU A 269 15.14 -17.77 -14.83
CA LEU A 269 14.24 -18.14 -13.73
C LEU A 269 14.78 -17.71 -12.36
N SER A 270 16.00 -18.11 -12.03
CA SER A 270 16.64 -17.81 -10.75
C SER A 270 16.82 -16.31 -10.55
N HIS A 271 17.21 -15.60 -11.61
CA HIS A 271 17.28 -14.14 -11.61
C HIS A 271 15.91 -13.49 -11.36
N THR A 272 14.86 -13.98 -12.03
CA THR A 272 13.50 -13.47 -11.87
C THR A 272 12.96 -13.69 -10.46
N VAL A 273 13.24 -14.84 -9.84
CA VAL A 273 12.88 -15.13 -8.44
C VAL A 273 13.55 -14.13 -7.49
N GLN A 274 14.86 -13.90 -7.63
CA GLN A 274 15.55 -12.87 -6.83
C GLN A 274 14.93 -11.49 -7.07
N SER A 275 14.74 -11.09 -8.34
CA SER A 275 14.16 -9.79 -8.69
C SER A 275 12.76 -9.59 -8.11
N CYS A 276 11.93 -10.64 -8.08
CA CYS A 276 10.60 -10.60 -7.47
C CYS A 276 10.66 -10.38 -5.96
N ILE A 277 11.59 -11.04 -5.28
CA ILE A 277 11.84 -10.83 -3.84
C ILE A 277 12.35 -9.40 -3.60
N GLU A 278 13.34 -8.94 -4.38
CA GLU A 278 13.84 -7.56 -4.31
C GLU A 278 12.74 -6.52 -4.50
N LYS A 279 11.86 -6.73 -5.50
CA LYS A 279 10.72 -5.85 -5.76
C LYS A 279 9.77 -5.75 -4.57
N CYS A 280 9.59 -6.81 -3.77
CA CYS A 280 8.74 -6.78 -2.58
C CYS A 280 9.23 -5.78 -1.51
N TRP A 281 10.55 -5.58 -1.42
CA TRP A 281 11.20 -4.77 -0.38
C TRP A 281 11.77 -3.46 -0.89
N ARG A 282 11.63 -3.19 -2.20
CA ARG A 282 12.14 -1.98 -2.84
C ARG A 282 11.35 -0.74 -2.40
N LYS A 283 12.06 0.37 -2.21
CA LYS A 283 11.47 1.71 -2.02
C LYS A 283 10.61 2.05 -3.25
N GLY A 284 9.37 2.52 -3.04
CA GLY A 284 8.39 2.70 -4.12
C GLY A 284 7.36 1.56 -4.27
N VAL A 285 7.61 0.43 -3.61
CA VAL A 285 6.68 -0.72 -3.59
C VAL A 285 6.32 -1.12 -2.16
N PHE A 286 7.33 -1.24 -1.31
CA PHE A 286 7.16 -1.68 0.07
C PHE A 286 6.46 -0.63 0.93
N LEU A 287 5.33 -1.00 1.55
CA LEU A 287 4.66 -0.18 2.55
C LEU A 287 4.78 -0.84 3.93
N PRO A 288 5.26 -0.13 4.97
CA PRO A 288 5.42 -0.70 6.31
C PRO A 288 4.13 -1.31 6.89
N SER A 289 2.98 -0.68 6.63
CA SER A 289 1.65 -1.18 7.05
C SER A 289 1.28 -2.53 6.42
N LEU A 290 1.94 -2.91 5.32
CA LEU A 290 1.76 -4.18 4.61
C LEU A 290 2.96 -5.13 4.79
N ALA A 291 3.86 -4.86 5.74
CA ALA A 291 5.05 -5.68 5.98
C ALA A 291 4.71 -7.18 6.13
N HIS A 292 3.67 -7.50 6.90
CA HIS A 292 3.21 -8.88 7.09
C HIS A 292 2.80 -9.57 5.77
N ARG A 293 2.24 -8.82 4.81
CA ARG A 293 1.81 -9.36 3.50
C ARG A 293 2.97 -9.53 2.54
N PHE A 294 3.89 -8.57 2.49
CA PHE A 294 5.11 -8.68 1.67
C PHE A 294 6.05 -9.76 2.20
N TRP A 295 6.12 -9.93 3.52
CA TRP A 295 6.81 -11.06 4.13
C TRP A 295 6.20 -12.40 3.72
N LYS A 296 4.88 -12.53 3.84
CA LYS A 296 4.17 -13.73 3.37
C LYS A 296 4.44 -13.99 1.88
N LEU A 297 4.41 -12.96 1.03
CA LEU A 297 4.70 -13.10 -0.40
C LEU A 297 6.14 -13.58 -0.65
N THR A 298 7.11 -13.07 0.11
CA THR A 298 8.51 -13.52 0.03
C THR A 298 8.62 -15.03 0.29
N LEU A 299 7.95 -15.52 1.34
CA LEU A 299 7.93 -16.96 1.65
C LEU A 299 7.16 -17.77 0.60
N GLN A 300 6.07 -17.23 0.04
CA GLN A 300 5.31 -17.88 -1.03
C GLN A 300 6.12 -18.03 -2.32
N ILE A 301 6.94 -17.03 -2.67
CA ILE A 301 7.87 -17.09 -3.80
C ILE A 301 8.89 -18.21 -3.58
N LEU A 302 9.48 -18.30 -2.38
CA LEU A 302 10.43 -19.37 -2.04
C LEU A 302 9.78 -20.76 -2.05
N ALA A 303 8.58 -20.88 -1.50
CA ALA A 303 7.81 -22.11 -1.53
C ALA A 303 7.50 -22.54 -2.96
N ARG A 304 7.13 -21.60 -3.84
CA ARG A 304 6.87 -21.89 -5.26
C ARG A 304 8.13 -22.38 -5.98
N TYR A 305 9.27 -21.71 -5.75
CA TYR A 305 10.55 -22.16 -6.28
C TYR A 305 10.93 -23.57 -5.80
N ARG A 306 10.73 -23.85 -4.50
CA ARG A 306 10.92 -25.19 -3.94
C ARG A 306 10.01 -26.23 -4.60
N THR A 307 8.72 -25.94 -4.81
CA THR A 307 7.80 -26.89 -5.44
C THR A 307 8.23 -27.21 -6.87
N TRP A 308 8.75 -26.23 -7.60
CA TRP A 308 9.32 -26.46 -8.93
C TRP A 308 10.58 -27.32 -8.88
N LEU A 309 11.49 -27.10 -7.93
CA LEU A 309 12.66 -27.98 -7.72
C LEU A 309 12.23 -29.42 -7.40
N SER A 310 11.20 -29.60 -6.57
CA SER A 310 10.68 -30.93 -6.24
C SER A 310 10.06 -31.62 -7.46
N ALA A 311 9.33 -30.88 -8.31
CA ALA A 311 8.80 -31.43 -9.56
C ALA A 311 9.95 -31.85 -10.51
N LEU A 312 11.05 -31.11 -10.51
CA LEU A 312 12.27 -31.46 -11.26
C LEU A 312 12.91 -32.75 -10.76
N CYS A 313 13.01 -32.95 -9.44
CA CYS A 313 13.49 -34.20 -8.85
C CYS A 313 12.64 -35.41 -9.23
N ASN A 314 11.32 -35.24 -9.30
CA ASN A 314 10.36 -36.29 -9.63
C ASN A 314 10.24 -36.53 -11.15
N GLY A 315 10.83 -35.67 -11.98
CA GLY A 315 10.68 -35.73 -13.44
C GLY A 315 9.30 -35.29 -13.96
N GLU A 316 8.54 -34.55 -13.14
CA GLU A 316 7.15 -34.12 -13.40
C GLU A 316 7.07 -32.70 -14.00
N VAL A 317 8.14 -32.19 -14.62
CA VAL A 317 8.14 -30.82 -15.15
C VAL A 317 7.32 -30.77 -16.43
N GLU A 318 6.08 -30.30 -16.29
CA GLU A 318 5.22 -29.89 -17.40
C GLU A 318 5.81 -28.64 -18.05
N ILE A 319 6.21 -28.75 -19.32
CA ILE A 319 6.63 -27.61 -20.14
C ILE A 319 5.57 -27.44 -21.22
N GLU A 320 4.88 -26.29 -21.21
CA GLU A 320 4.09 -25.88 -22.37
C GLU A 320 5.04 -25.42 -23.49
N CYS A 321 5.38 -26.34 -24.39
CA CYS A 321 5.98 -25.96 -25.67
C CYS A 321 4.89 -25.34 -26.54
N VAL A 322 4.85 -24.00 -26.63
CA VAL A 322 4.09 -23.32 -27.68
C VAL A 322 4.76 -23.64 -29.01
N VAL A 323 4.27 -24.66 -29.71
CA VAL A 323 4.65 -24.92 -31.10
C VAL A 323 3.95 -23.89 -31.96
N ASP A 324 4.62 -22.79 -32.29
CA ASP A 324 4.23 -21.94 -33.42
C ASP A 324 4.30 -22.81 -34.68
N LYS A 325 3.14 -23.32 -35.13
CA LYS A 325 3.04 -23.90 -36.47
C LYS A 325 3.37 -22.78 -37.46
N PRO A 326 4.38 -22.94 -38.35
CA PRO A 326 4.62 -21.96 -39.40
C PRO A 326 3.36 -21.87 -40.26
N ALA A 327 2.77 -20.67 -40.33
CA ALA A 327 1.64 -20.40 -41.19
C ALA A 327 2.06 -20.65 -42.65
N LEU A 328 1.55 -21.73 -43.25
CA LEU A 328 1.66 -21.94 -44.69
C LEU A 328 1.02 -20.75 -45.41
N PRO A 329 1.67 -20.17 -46.44
CA PRO A 329 1.13 -19.04 -47.17
C PRO A 329 -0.11 -19.48 -47.95
N ARG A 330 -1.27 -18.91 -47.61
CA ARG A 330 -2.48 -19.00 -48.44
C ARG A 330 -2.29 -18.16 -49.70
N PRO A 331 -2.56 -18.69 -50.91
CA PRO A 331 -2.74 -17.84 -52.08
C PRO A 331 -4.08 -17.12 -51.98
N SER A 332 -4.06 -15.80 -52.19
CA SER A 332 -5.24 -14.94 -52.30
C SER A 332 -5.60 -14.75 -53.78
N SER A 333 -6.84 -15.08 -54.15
CA SER A 333 -7.76 -14.32 -55.04
C SER A 333 -8.95 -15.22 -55.43
N ARG A 334 -10.19 -14.89 -55.00
CA ARG A 334 -11.27 -14.15 -55.74
C ARG A 334 -11.88 -15.01 -56.87
N VAL A 335 -13.20 -15.18 -57.09
CA VAL A 335 -14.44 -14.39 -56.85
C VAL A 335 -15.69 -15.33 -57.00
N ASP A 336 -16.88 -14.83 -56.63
CA ASP A 336 -18.24 -15.16 -57.15
C ASP A 336 -18.95 -16.44 -56.65
N MET A 337 -20.27 -16.57 -56.51
CA MET A 337 -21.47 -15.71 -56.34
C MET A 337 -22.66 -16.69 -56.15
N LEU A 338 -23.60 -16.36 -55.25
CA LEU A 338 -25.07 -16.64 -55.29
C LEU A 338 -25.70 -18.06 -55.19
N LYS A 339 -26.88 -18.05 -54.52
CA LYS A 339 -28.06 -18.98 -54.47
C LYS A 339 -27.97 -20.14 -53.46
N SER A 340 -28.80 -20.22 -52.40
CA SER A 340 -30.28 -20.36 -52.25
C SER A 340 -30.76 -21.82 -52.13
N THR A 341 -31.44 -22.06 -50.99
CA THR A 341 -32.56 -22.99 -50.69
C THR A 341 -32.36 -24.51 -50.52
N ASP A 342 -32.94 -24.95 -49.40
CA ASP A 342 -33.58 -26.23 -49.05
C ASP A 342 -32.77 -27.50 -48.73
N GLY A 343 -32.97 -27.97 -47.48
CA GLY A 343 -33.51 -29.31 -47.27
C GLY A 343 -32.64 -30.34 -46.56
N ARG A 344 -33.11 -30.73 -45.37
CA ARG A 344 -33.11 -32.09 -44.77
C ARG A 344 -32.00 -32.47 -43.78
N ALA A 345 -32.48 -32.95 -42.63
CA ALA A 345 -31.75 -33.42 -41.46
C ALA A 345 -31.04 -34.77 -41.68
N SER A 346 -29.87 -34.93 -41.04
CA SER A 346 -29.55 -36.00 -40.09
C SER A 346 -28.16 -35.80 -39.46
N PRO A 347 -27.88 -36.37 -38.26
CA PRO A 347 -26.78 -35.95 -37.38
C PRO A 347 -25.58 -36.90 -37.46
N GLN A 348 -24.35 -36.37 -37.45
CA GLN A 348 -23.14 -36.98 -36.86
C GLN A 348 -21.88 -36.21 -37.27
N SER A 349 -21.28 -35.51 -36.31
CA SER A 349 -19.81 -35.42 -36.22
C SER A 349 -19.46 -34.88 -34.83
N ARG A 350 -18.86 -35.74 -34.01
CA ARG A 350 -18.18 -35.37 -32.78
C ARG A 350 -17.22 -34.23 -33.06
N SER A 351 -17.39 -33.13 -32.35
CA SER A 351 -16.36 -32.10 -32.21
C SER A 351 -15.19 -32.71 -31.44
N GLU A 352 -14.17 -33.19 -32.15
CA GLU A 352 -12.87 -33.45 -31.57
C GLU A 352 -12.22 -32.11 -31.21
N SER A 353 -12.16 -31.83 -29.90
CA SER A 353 -11.33 -30.79 -29.33
C SER A 353 -9.88 -31.02 -29.75
N PRO A 354 -9.08 -29.97 -30.05
CA PRO A 354 -7.68 -30.16 -30.40
C PRO A 354 -6.94 -30.68 -29.17
N SER A 355 -6.47 -31.92 -29.25
CA SER A 355 -5.62 -32.52 -28.22
C SER A 355 -4.29 -31.77 -28.18
N SER A 356 -4.04 -31.01 -27.11
CA SER A 356 -2.71 -30.49 -26.79
C SER A 356 -1.82 -31.68 -26.45
N VAL A 357 -0.86 -31.99 -27.31
CA VAL A 357 0.18 -32.98 -27.02
C VAL A 357 1.17 -32.32 -26.06
N THR A 358 1.10 -32.65 -24.78
CA THR A 358 2.11 -32.28 -23.77
C THR A 358 3.33 -33.18 -23.96
N GLU A 359 4.43 -32.62 -24.43
CA GLU A 359 5.69 -33.34 -24.64
C GLU A 359 6.58 -33.16 -23.40
N TYR A 360 6.80 -34.23 -22.64
CA TYR A 360 7.66 -34.22 -21.45
C TYR A 360 9.14 -34.24 -21.86
N ARG A 361 9.81 -33.08 -21.80
CA ARG A 361 11.26 -33.01 -22.02
C ARG A 361 12.01 -33.32 -20.71
N LYS A 362 12.81 -34.38 -20.70
CA LYS A 362 13.74 -34.64 -19.60
C LYS A 362 14.86 -33.58 -19.62
N PRO A 363 15.18 -32.93 -18.49
CA PRO A 363 16.22 -31.89 -18.43
C PRO A 363 17.59 -32.46 -18.75
N ASN A 364 18.43 -31.65 -19.40
CA ASN A 364 19.81 -32.03 -19.71
C ASN A 364 20.69 -31.93 -18.45
N SER A 365 21.75 -32.74 -18.37
CA SER A 365 22.76 -32.67 -17.29
C SER A 365 23.27 -31.26 -17.01
N ASP A 366 23.50 -30.47 -18.07
CA ASP A 366 24.09 -29.14 -17.97
C ASP A 366 23.08 -28.12 -17.44
N GLU A 367 21.81 -28.29 -17.79
CA GLU A 367 20.68 -27.49 -17.30
C GLU A 367 20.47 -27.76 -15.79
N LEU A 368 20.58 -29.02 -15.34
CA LEU A 368 20.51 -29.38 -13.92
C LEU A 368 21.67 -28.79 -13.10
N VAL A 369 22.89 -28.78 -13.64
CA VAL A 369 24.05 -28.17 -12.98
C VAL A 369 23.85 -26.66 -12.82
N GLN A 370 23.29 -25.98 -13.84
CA GLN A 370 22.96 -24.56 -13.76
C GLN A 370 21.91 -24.28 -12.68
N VAL A 371 20.85 -25.09 -12.58
CA VAL A 371 19.83 -24.96 -11.53
C VAL A 371 20.44 -25.11 -10.13
N VAL A 372 21.32 -26.10 -9.95
CA VAL A 372 21.99 -26.33 -8.66
C VAL A 372 22.86 -25.13 -8.29
N GLY A 373 23.70 -24.65 -9.22
CA GLY A 373 24.58 -23.50 -9.00
C GLY A 373 23.79 -22.23 -8.66
N ASP A 374 22.77 -21.92 -9.46
CA ASP A 374 21.89 -20.79 -9.25
C ASP A 374 21.12 -20.88 -7.92
N GLY A 375 20.69 -22.09 -7.51
CA GLY A 375 19.96 -22.32 -6.27
C GLY A 375 20.77 -21.97 -5.02
N TYR A 376 22.05 -22.34 -4.95
CA TYR A 376 22.94 -21.94 -3.86
C TYR A 376 23.25 -20.44 -3.89
N GLN A 377 23.41 -19.87 -5.09
CA GLN A 377 23.62 -18.44 -5.26
C GLN A 377 22.40 -17.64 -4.77
N LEU A 378 21.19 -18.13 -5.06
CA LEU A 378 19.93 -17.55 -4.63
C LEU A 378 19.80 -17.54 -3.10
N ILE A 379 20.11 -18.66 -2.44
CA ILE A 379 20.13 -18.72 -0.96
C ILE A 379 21.09 -17.67 -0.40
N THR A 380 22.30 -17.56 -0.95
CA THR A 380 23.32 -16.61 -0.48
C THR A 380 22.85 -15.16 -0.66
N SER A 381 22.28 -14.83 -1.83
CA SER A 381 21.79 -13.48 -2.12
C SER A 381 20.62 -13.09 -1.22
N ILE A 382 19.65 -13.98 -1.00
CA ILE A 382 18.49 -13.69 -0.14
C ILE A 382 18.92 -13.57 1.34
N THR A 383 19.89 -14.36 1.80
CA THR A 383 20.45 -14.19 3.15
C THR A 383 21.10 -12.81 3.31
N SER A 384 21.82 -12.32 2.29
CA SER A 384 22.36 -10.95 2.31
C SER A 384 21.24 -9.90 2.33
N MET A 385 20.18 -10.09 1.54
CA MET A 385 19.01 -9.21 1.52
C MET A 385 18.26 -9.15 2.85
N LEU A 386 18.18 -10.27 3.57
CA LEU A 386 17.55 -10.33 4.89
C LEU A 386 18.19 -9.32 5.84
N HIS A 387 19.52 -9.32 5.92
CA HIS A 387 20.28 -8.45 6.82
C HIS A 387 20.33 -6.99 6.35
N THR A 388 20.45 -6.78 5.03
CA THR A 388 20.66 -5.43 4.47
C THR A 388 19.36 -4.64 4.30
N THR A 389 18.25 -5.31 3.97
CA THR A 389 17.02 -4.64 3.52
C THR A 389 15.81 -5.03 4.35
N ILE A 390 15.58 -6.32 4.58
CA ILE A 390 14.34 -6.80 5.22
C ILE A 390 14.31 -6.45 6.71
N GLN A 391 15.35 -6.81 7.48
CA GLN A 391 15.41 -6.52 8.91
C GLN A 391 15.33 -5.02 9.23
N PRO A 392 16.06 -4.11 8.55
CA PRO A 392 15.93 -2.67 8.81
C PRO A 392 14.57 -2.08 8.44
N SER A 393 13.85 -2.69 7.49
CA SER A 393 12.58 -2.15 6.99
C SER A 393 11.38 -2.50 7.88
N ILE A 394 11.54 -3.44 8.81
CA ILE A 394 10.48 -3.83 9.75
C ILE A 394 10.92 -3.35 11.14
N PRO A 395 10.16 -2.47 11.81
CA PRO A 395 10.46 -2.06 13.19
C PRO A 395 10.12 -3.21 14.15
N VAL A 396 11.07 -4.10 14.38
CA VAL A 396 10.90 -5.36 15.12
C VAL A 396 11.88 -5.40 16.29
N CYS A 397 11.46 -5.94 17.44
CA CYS A 397 12.37 -6.24 18.54
C CYS A 397 13.35 -7.36 18.18
N ASP A 398 14.52 -7.39 18.82
CA ASP A 398 15.58 -8.40 18.56
C ASP A 398 15.07 -9.86 18.58
N SER A 399 14.09 -10.15 19.43
CA SER A 399 13.46 -11.48 19.52
C SER A 399 12.71 -11.89 18.26
N GLN A 400 11.98 -10.98 17.61
CA GLN A 400 11.24 -11.29 16.38
C GLN A 400 12.14 -11.21 15.14
N ASN A 401 13.26 -10.48 15.19
CA ASN A 401 14.33 -10.59 14.19
C ASN A 401 14.95 -11.99 14.16
N ALA A 402 15.19 -12.59 15.33
CA ALA A 402 15.66 -13.97 15.42
C ALA A 402 14.64 -14.97 14.83
N GLN A 403 13.34 -14.74 15.05
CA GLN A 403 12.28 -15.57 14.46
C GLN A 403 12.23 -15.46 12.93
N LEU A 404 12.36 -14.25 12.36
CA LEU A 404 12.39 -14.06 10.90
C LEU A 404 13.56 -14.82 10.26
N SER A 405 14.75 -14.74 10.86
CA SER A 405 15.93 -15.48 10.40
C SER A 405 15.73 -16.99 10.49
N SER A 406 15.13 -17.49 11.59
CA SER A 406 14.83 -18.91 11.76
C SER A 406 13.88 -19.46 10.69
N VAL A 407 12.83 -18.70 10.35
CA VAL A 407 11.84 -19.11 9.34
C VAL A 407 12.45 -19.14 7.93
N LEU A 408 13.34 -18.20 7.62
CA LEU A 408 14.05 -18.23 6.35
C LEU A 408 15.05 -19.38 6.29
N GLU A 409 15.78 -19.66 7.37
CA GLU A 409 16.71 -20.80 7.38
C GLU A 409 15.97 -22.14 7.22
N GLU A 410 14.78 -22.28 7.81
CA GLU A 410 13.92 -23.44 7.54
C GLU A 410 13.50 -23.53 6.08
N SER A 411 13.16 -22.40 5.45
CA SER A 411 12.84 -22.38 4.01
C SER A 411 14.06 -22.74 3.15
N PHE A 412 15.26 -22.28 3.54
CA PHE A 412 16.51 -22.56 2.84
C PHE A 412 17.00 -23.99 3.03
N SER A 413 16.83 -24.60 4.20
CA SER A 413 17.19 -26.00 4.43
C SER A 413 16.36 -26.91 3.51
N LEU A 414 15.06 -26.64 3.40
CA LEU A 414 14.16 -27.37 2.51
C LEU A 414 14.51 -27.22 1.02
N ILE A 415 14.99 -26.04 0.59
CA ILE A 415 15.51 -25.84 -0.77
C ILE A 415 16.83 -26.61 -0.94
N ARG A 416 17.74 -26.52 0.04
CA ARG A 416 19.04 -27.19 0.02
C ARG A 416 18.89 -28.70 -0.10
N ASP A 417 17.93 -29.30 0.59
CA ASP A 417 17.63 -30.74 0.48
C ASP A 417 17.23 -31.13 -0.95
N GLN A 418 16.43 -30.31 -1.64
CA GLN A 418 16.08 -30.54 -3.04
C GLN A 418 17.30 -30.39 -3.96
N LEU A 419 18.15 -29.38 -3.71
CA LEU A 419 19.39 -29.19 -4.49
C LEU A 419 20.35 -30.38 -4.34
N VAL A 420 20.47 -30.96 -3.14
CA VAL A 420 21.25 -32.18 -2.90
C VAL A 420 20.67 -33.38 -3.67
N SER A 421 19.34 -33.53 -3.71
CA SER A 421 18.71 -34.58 -4.51
C SER A 421 19.00 -34.41 -6.01
N LEU A 422 18.95 -33.18 -6.53
CA LEU A 422 19.30 -32.88 -7.92
C LEU A 422 20.77 -33.17 -8.21
N GLN A 423 21.68 -32.85 -7.29
CA GLN A 423 23.10 -33.22 -7.41
C GLN A 423 23.29 -34.74 -7.53
N GLY A 424 22.53 -35.53 -6.75
CA GLY A 424 22.54 -36.99 -6.84
C GLY A 424 22.13 -37.50 -8.23
N LEU A 425 21.08 -36.94 -8.81
CA LEU A 425 20.62 -37.28 -10.17
C LEU A 425 21.67 -36.93 -11.24
N VAL A 426 22.31 -35.76 -11.12
CA VAL A 426 23.41 -35.36 -12.01
C VAL A 426 24.59 -36.31 -11.88
N ALA A 427 24.95 -36.70 -10.66
CA ALA A 427 26.03 -37.66 -10.41
C ALA A 427 25.71 -39.04 -11.04
N GLU A 428 24.49 -39.53 -10.89
CA GLU A 428 24.08 -40.81 -11.49
C GLU A 428 24.10 -40.77 -13.03
N GLU A 429 23.60 -39.68 -13.63
CA GLU A 429 23.60 -39.51 -15.09
C GLU A 429 25.03 -39.41 -15.64
N THR A 430 25.90 -38.63 -15.00
CA THR A 430 27.29 -38.47 -15.41
C THR A 430 28.08 -39.77 -15.24
N VAL A 431 27.93 -40.49 -14.13
CA VAL A 431 28.52 -41.81 -13.92
C VAL A 431 28.01 -42.81 -14.96
N GLY A 432 26.73 -42.77 -15.31
CA GLY A 432 26.15 -43.60 -16.37
C GLY A 432 26.79 -43.34 -17.73
N ARG A 433 26.92 -42.06 -18.12
CA ARG A 433 27.58 -41.65 -19.38
C ARG A 433 29.05 -42.06 -19.43
N VAL A 434 29.81 -41.82 -18.36
CA VAL A 434 31.23 -42.20 -18.26
C VAL A 434 31.39 -43.72 -18.28
N SER A 435 30.51 -44.45 -17.60
CA SER A 435 30.52 -45.93 -17.60
C SER A 435 30.22 -46.51 -18.98
N ALA A 436 29.31 -45.90 -19.75
CA ALA A 436 29.05 -46.29 -21.13
C ALA A 436 30.28 -46.06 -22.03
N LEU A 437 30.94 -44.91 -21.91
CA LEU A 437 32.19 -44.61 -22.63
C LEU A 437 33.32 -45.57 -22.23
N MET A 438 33.46 -45.86 -20.94
CA MET A 438 34.44 -46.84 -20.44
C MET A 438 34.16 -48.26 -20.97
N LYS A 439 32.89 -48.67 -21.10
CA LYS A 439 32.52 -49.93 -21.75
C LYS A 439 32.97 -49.95 -23.21
N HIS A 440 32.70 -48.86 -23.96
CA HIS A 440 33.18 -48.73 -25.33
C HIS A 440 34.71 -48.83 -25.43
N VAL A 441 35.46 -48.17 -24.54
CA VAL A 441 36.92 -48.26 -24.48
C VAL A 441 37.39 -49.69 -24.13
N SER A 442 36.71 -50.36 -23.21
CA SER A 442 37.00 -51.76 -22.83
C SER A 442 36.73 -52.77 -23.95
N ASP A 443 35.83 -52.44 -24.88
CA ASP A 443 35.52 -53.25 -26.05
C ASP A 443 36.49 -53.01 -27.22
N ILE A 444 37.33 -51.95 -27.18
CA ILE A 444 38.32 -51.66 -28.23
C ILE A 444 39.29 -52.84 -28.48
N PRO A 445 39.87 -53.52 -27.47
CA PRO A 445 40.71 -54.69 -27.70
C PRO A 445 39.96 -55.86 -28.36
N ARG A 446 38.66 -56.03 -28.07
CA ARG A 446 37.82 -57.06 -28.68
C ARG A 446 37.48 -56.72 -30.13
N LEU A 447 37.16 -55.46 -30.39
CA LEU A 447 36.93 -54.92 -31.74
C LEU A 447 38.20 -55.03 -32.59
N TYR A 448 39.36 -54.62 -32.06
CA TYR A 448 40.66 -54.76 -32.70
C TYR A 448 41.00 -56.22 -33.02
N ARG A 449 40.75 -57.16 -32.11
CA ARG A 449 40.90 -58.60 -32.37
C ARG A 449 39.94 -59.12 -33.46
N ARG A 450 38.77 -58.50 -33.66
CA ARG A 450 37.82 -58.85 -34.74
C ARG A 450 38.25 -58.31 -36.09
N THR A 451 38.79 -57.10 -36.16
CA THR A 451 39.30 -56.50 -37.41
C THR A 451 40.67 -57.01 -37.83
N ASN A 452 41.49 -57.49 -36.90
CA ASN A 452 42.86 -57.95 -37.15
C ASN A 452 43.01 -59.49 -37.19
N LYS A 453 41.93 -60.22 -37.47
CA LYS A 453 42.04 -61.65 -37.79
C LYS A 453 42.73 -61.79 -39.14
N GLU A 454 43.88 -62.44 -39.15
CA GLU A 454 44.63 -62.78 -40.37
C GLU A 454 43.72 -63.41 -41.42
N VAL A 455 43.75 -62.86 -42.64
CA VAL A 455 43.18 -63.48 -43.83
C VAL A 455 43.85 -64.84 -43.96
N LYS A 456 43.12 -65.93 -43.75
CA LYS A 456 43.64 -67.28 -43.97
C LYS A 456 44.10 -67.37 -45.43
N CYS A 457 45.41 -67.40 -45.66
CA CYS A 457 45.99 -67.77 -46.94
C CYS A 457 45.42 -69.14 -47.34
N ILE A 458 44.61 -69.16 -48.40
CA ILE A 458 44.17 -70.40 -49.03
C ILE A 458 45.40 -70.97 -49.74
N ASN A 459 46.02 -72.00 -49.16
CA ASN A 459 46.98 -72.84 -49.86
C ASN A 459 46.23 -73.60 -50.96
N ILE A 460 46.43 -73.23 -52.22
CA ILE A 460 46.11 -74.06 -53.37
C ILE A 460 47.42 -74.73 -53.80
N VAL A 461 47.57 -76.01 -53.46
CA VAL A 461 48.61 -76.89 -54.00
C VAL A 461 48.14 -77.41 -55.36
N GLU A 462 49.04 -77.23 -56.34
CA GLU A 462 49.17 -77.77 -57.69
C GLU A 462 48.22 -78.89 -58.15
N THR A 463 47.69 -78.77 -59.38
CA THR A 463 48.00 -79.73 -60.47
C THR A 463 47.58 -79.22 -61.86
N ASN A 464 48.54 -79.33 -62.79
CA ASN A 464 48.50 -79.21 -64.25
C ASN A 464 47.17 -79.49 -64.97
N PHE A 465 46.87 -78.75 -66.05
CA PHE A 465 46.43 -79.30 -67.36
C PHE A 465 46.44 -78.22 -68.48
N MET A 466 47.18 -78.50 -69.57
CA MET A 466 47.08 -78.00 -70.98
C MET A 466 47.12 -76.48 -71.25
N ILE A 467 47.97 -75.93 -72.12
CA ILE A 467 48.39 -76.31 -73.49
C ILE A 467 49.86 -75.93 -73.70
#